data_AF-A0A508A1U8-F1
#
_entry.id   AF-A0A508A1U8-F1
#
_cell.length_a   1.000
_cell.length_b   1.000
_cell.length_c   1.000
_cell.angle_alpha   90.00
_cell.angle_beta   90.00
_cell.angle_gamma   90.00
#
_symmetry.space_group_name_H-M   'P 1'
#
loop_
_entity.id
_entity.type
_entity.pdbx_description
1 polymer ?
#
loop_
_entity_poly.entity_id
_entity_poly.type
_entity_poly.pdbx_seq_one_letter_code
_entity_poly.pdbx_strand_id
1 'polypeptide(L)'
;MELTTRVTLGEDENGVQLRIGIGRKSTSNALVPVTRTDVFQPRLIRLIDHDNTLKFRVNNQAVDGKFQAIKSLDEAKIASDSMASSNRLPLTIIHLQSPNAWELAHELSRKLIGLTRILTVNYVTARAITEAHPGANIPFGGLILFWPGMQGHPLRWTAEQIAAISPRDITTRLTERLGSLSALRSGRDTIWDRIRRDIDDQHMNKLLAQAYTARERRDSAGEIEALKQQVKTLNDSNDELSEIGEEAMRDADQARERCSKLENQLEHLKEQLETTKQEAAAWRNSYQDIASSPSEKPIDPWDAVPKLTSHSNPNKTYLAISDASGDYIAFTERAKKSWESIDYPDPEDMTDKLVKLAQAAKELYETRGRTIPHLDTWFKENYGLNVALTDQTISKFKRNELAWLRKFNFEDSLSLDGTPHVKVRDAVSPNECGRIHFALDSSKNRIVVHHVGVKVYKH
;
A
#
# COMPACT_ATOMS: atom_id res chain seq x y z
N MET A 1 12.55 -37.87 -4.89
CA MET A 1 13.80 -37.11 -4.65
C MET A 1 13.69 -36.38 -3.33
N GLU A 2 14.67 -36.55 -2.45
CA GLU A 2 14.70 -35.96 -1.10
C GLU A 2 15.33 -34.56 -1.12
N LEU A 3 14.77 -33.62 -0.35
CA LEU A 3 15.37 -32.30 -0.16
C LEU A 3 16.67 -32.45 0.64
N THR A 4 17.78 -32.00 0.06
CA THR A 4 19.10 -32.12 0.68
C THR A 4 19.69 -30.73 0.89
N THR A 5 20.20 -30.50 2.10
CA THR A 5 21.07 -29.36 2.39
C THR A 5 22.52 -29.83 2.30
N ARG A 6 23.28 -29.29 1.34
CA ARG A 6 24.74 -29.47 1.25
C ARG A 6 25.43 -28.32 1.94
N VAL A 7 26.44 -28.66 2.73
CA VAL A 7 27.36 -27.71 3.32
C VAL A 7 28.76 -28.06 2.82
N THR A 8 29.39 -27.13 2.13
CA THR A 8 30.76 -27.25 1.63
C THR A 8 31.63 -26.26 2.41
N LEU A 9 32.71 -26.75 3.00
CA LEU A 9 33.72 -25.94 3.66
C LEU A 9 35.05 -26.17 2.95
N GLY A 10 35.74 -25.10 2.59
CA GLY A 10 37.07 -25.18 2.00
C GLY A 10 37.88 -23.93 2.28
N GLU A 11 39.16 -24.00 1.98
CA GLU A 11 40.08 -22.87 2.10
C GLU A 11 40.56 -22.48 0.70
N ASP A 12 40.52 -21.18 0.42
CA ASP A 12 41.10 -20.59 -0.79
C ASP A 12 41.99 -19.40 -0.42
N GLU A 13 42.51 -18.70 -1.44
CA GLU A 13 43.38 -17.53 -1.25
C GLU A 13 42.70 -16.39 -0.46
N ASN A 14 41.37 -16.40 -0.36
CA ASN A 14 40.57 -15.42 0.37
C ASN A 14 40.20 -15.88 1.78
N GLY A 15 40.67 -17.06 2.20
CA GLY A 15 40.44 -17.66 3.51
C GLY A 15 39.46 -18.83 3.48
N VAL A 16 38.83 -19.10 4.63
CA VAL A 16 37.88 -20.20 4.78
C VAL A 16 36.53 -19.79 4.18
N GLN A 17 36.07 -20.53 3.18
CA GLN A 17 34.78 -20.35 2.52
C GLN A 17 33.79 -21.42 2.96
N LEU A 18 32.58 -20.96 3.29
CA LEU A 18 31.44 -21.80 3.59
C LEU A 18 30.37 -21.57 2.53
N ARG A 19 29.94 -22.66 1.89
CA ARG A 19 28.84 -22.65 0.94
C ARG A 19 27.74 -23.57 1.38
N ILE A 20 26.50 -23.09 1.28
CA ILE A 20 25.32 -23.86 1.63
C ILE A 20 24.39 -23.91 0.41
N GLY A 21 24.15 -25.11 -0.09
CA GLY A 21 23.22 -25.38 -1.18
C GLY A 21 22.00 -26.14 -0.66
N ILE A 22 20.80 -25.76 -1.10
CA ILE A 22 19.57 -26.49 -0.83
C ILE A 22 18.97 -26.86 -2.18
N GLY A 23 18.64 -28.14 -2.36
CA GLY A 23 18.03 -28.61 -3.59
C GLY A 23 17.62 -30.08 -3.49
N ARG A 24 17.20 -30.66 -4.60
CA ARG A 24 17.02 -32.11 -4.68
C ARG A 24 18.36 -32.74 -5.02
N LYS A 25 18.68 -33.81 -4.29
CA LYS A 25 19.84 -34.63 -4.59
C LYS A 25 19.51 -35.55 -5.76
N SER A 26 20.24 -35.36 -6.86
CA SER A 26 20.27 -36.32 -7.97
C SER A 26 21.07 -37.56 -7.57
N THR A 27 20.94 -38.64 -8.34
CA THR A 27 21.74 -39.87 -8.24
C THR A 27 23.26 -39.61 -8.21
N SER A 28 23.73 -38.53 -8.84
CA SER A 28 25.11 -38.04 -8.93
C SER A 28 25.65 -37.42 -7.65
N ASN A 29 24.80 -37.25 -6.63
CA ASN A 29 24.98 -36.19 -5.65
C ASN A 29 25.08 -34.80 -6.30
N ALA A 30 24.46 -34.50 -7.44
CA ALA A 30 24.27 -33.12 -7.89
C ALA A 30 23.09 -32.47 -7.15
N LEU A 31 23.12 -31.14 -6.94
CA LEU A 31 21.94 -30.40 -6.48
C LEU A 31 21.25 -29.80 -7.70
N VAL A 32 20.02 -30.23 -7.95
CA VAL A 32 19.19 -29.70 -9.05
C VAL A 32 18.28 -28.60 -8.48
N PRO A 33 18.16 -27.43 -9.15
CA PRO A 33 17.22 -26.39 -8.76
C PRO A 33 15.79 -26.92 -8.80
N VAL A 34 14.98 -26.55 -7.81
CA VAL A 34 13.60 -27.06 -7.69
C VAL A 34 12.63 -25.91 -7.75
N THR A 35 11.60 -26.03 -8.59
CA THR A 35 10.57 -25.00 -8.81
C THR A 35 9.64 -24.79 -7.61
N ARG A 36 9.51 -25.76 -6.69
CA ARG A 36 8.73 -25.66 -5.45
C ARG A 36 9.37 -26.52 -4.36
N THR A 37 10.16 -25.91 -3.50
CA THR A 37 10.56 -26.52 -2.23
C THR A 37 10.64 -25.42 -1.19
N ASP A 38 10.25 -25.73 0.04
CA ASP A 38 10.34 -24.79 1.16
C ASP A 38 11.79 -24.36 1.34
N VAL A 39 12.13 -23.16 0.84
CA VAL A 39 13.46 -22.59 1.01
C VAL A 39 13.51 -22.03 2.42
N PHE A 40 14.43 -22.53 3.23
CA PHE A 40 14.66 -22.05 4.59
C PHE A 40 16.13 -21.79 4.81
N GLN A 41 16.45 -20.85 5.70
CA GLN A 41 17.82 -20.68 6.16
C GLN A 41 18.23 -21.84 7.09
N PRO A 42 19.30 -22.59 6.78
CA PRO A 42 19.76 -23.67 7.65
C PRO A 42 20.27 -23.15 8.99
N ARG A 43 20.02 -23.91 10.06
CA ARG A 43 20.40 -23.53 11.43
C ARG A 43 21.90 -23.30 11.60
N LEU A 44 22.75 -23.91 10.75
CA LEU A 44 24.19 -23.74 10.77
C LEU A 44 24.63 -22.27 10.70
N ILE A 45 23.98 -21.45 9.85
CA ILE A 45 24.32 -20.02 9.73
C ILE A 45 24.13 -19.29 11.05
N ARG A 46 23.09 -19.64 11.81
CA ARG A 46 22.87 -19.05 13.14
C ARG A 46 23.92 -19.49 14.14
N LEU A 47 24.33 -20.76 14.12
CA LEU A 47 25.38 -21.24 15.02
C LEU A 47 26.69 -20.48 14.79
N ILE A 48 27.02 -20.21 13.52
CA ILE A 48 28.20 -19.43 13.13
C ILE A 48 28.08 -17.97 13.58
N ASP A 49 26.92 -17.35 13.37
CA ASP A 49 26.66 -15.96 13.81
C ASP A 49 26.74 -15.77 15.34
N HIS A 50 26.40 -16.81 16.12
CA HIS A 50 26.50 -16.74 17.59
C HIS A 50 27.94 -16.94 18.11
N ASP A 51 28.85 -17.41 17.26
CA ASP A 51 30.26 -17.57 17.62
C ASP A 51 31.01 -16.25 17.41
N ASN A 52 31.26 -15.54 18.50
CA ASN A 52 31.96 -14.25 18.49
C ASN A 52 33.44 -14.35 18.07
N THR A 53 34.00 -15.56 17.96
CA THR A 53 35.38 -15.77 17.47
C THR A 53 35.44 -15.75 15.94
N LEU A 54 34.32 -15.97 15.26
CA LEU A 54 34.22 -16.02 13.82
C LEU A 54 33.76 -14.66 13.27
N LYS A 55 34.39 -14.21 12.18
CA LYS A 55 33.96 -13.02 11.43
C LYS A 55 33.26 -13.45 10.16
N PHE A 56 31.94 -13.47 10.19
CA PHE A 56 31.16 -13.89 9.03
C PHE A 56 31.03 -12.76 8.01
N ARG A 57 31.37 -13.06 6.75
CA ARG A 57 31.30 -12.11 5.64
C ARG A 57 30.62 -12.74 4.43
N VAL A 58 29.82 -11.94 3.73
CA VAL A 58 29.25 -12.28 2.42
C VAL A 58 29.64 -11.18 1.46
N ASN A 59 30.33 -11.51 0.37
CA ASN A 59 30.83 -10.54 -0.61
C ASN A 59 31.61 -9.38 0.06
N ASN A 60 32.55 -9.72 0.96
CA ASN A 60 33.34 -8.79 1.78
C ASN A 60 32.54 -7.88 2.73
N GLN A 61 31.23 -8.06 2.85
CA GLN A 61 30.40 -7.33 3.82
C GLN A 61 30.26 -8.16 5.08
N ALA A 62 30.52 -7.54 6.23
CA ALA A 62 30.23 -8.14 7.52
C ALA A 62 28.71 -8.36 7.65
N VAL A 63 28.34 -9.58 8.04
CA VAL A 63 26.96 -9.98 8.22
C VAL A 63 26.77 -10.49 9.64
N ASP A 64 25.63 -10.15 10.21
CA ASP A 64 25.24 -10.57 11.56
C ASP A 64 23.72 -10.78 11.61
N GLY A 65 23.24 -11.47 12.65
CA GLY A 65 21.82 -11.69 12.93
C GLY A 65 21.07 -10.49 13.50
N LYS A 66 21.65 -9.29 13.44
CA LYS A 66 21.09 -8.06 14.03
C LYS A 66 20.58 -7.13 12.92
N PHE A 67 19.53 -6.37 13.23
CA PHE A 67 19.17 -5.24 12.39
C PHE A 67 19.96 -4.00 12.80
N GLN A 68 20.22 -3.13 11.84
CA GLN A 68 20.89 -1.85 12.07
C GLN A 68 19.86 -0.73 12.14
N ALA A 69 19.77 -0.07 13.30
CA ALA A 69 18.87 1.07 13.48
C ALA A 69 19.51 2.36 12.96
N ILE A 70 18.86 3.01 12.00
CA ILE A 70 19.23 4.30 11.43
C ILE A 70 18.48 5.39 12.19
N LYS A 71 19.20 6.03 13.12
CA LYS A 71 18.65 6.99 14.09
C LYS A 71 18.89 8.44 13.68
N SER A 72 19.96 8.72 12.93
CA SER A 72 20.33 10.08 12.51
C SER A 72 20.25 10.29 11.00
N LEU A 73 20.20 11.56 10.58
CA LEU A 73 20.27 11.93 9.16
C LEU A 73 21.62 11.60 8.53
N ASP A 74 22.71 11.66 9.30
CA ASP A 74 24.04 11.26 8.81
C ASP A 74 24.10 9.76 8.53
N GLU A 75 23.55 8.93 9.42
CA GLU A 75 23.43 7.49 9.20
C GLU A 75 22.52 7.18 8.01
N ALA A 76 21.43 7.95 7.84
CA ALA A 76 20.54 7.83 6.69
C ALA A 76 21.26 8.16 5.38
N LYS A 77 22.07 9.22 5.36
CA LYS A 77 22.90 9.58 4.21
C LYS A 77 23.91 8.48 3.88
N ILE A 78 24.63 7.96 4.88
CA ILE A 78 25.55 6.83 4.69
C ILE A 78 24.81 5.63 4.12
N ALA A 79 23.63 5.29 4.64
CA ALA A 79 22.81 4.20 4.11
C ALA A 79 22.40 4.44 2.65
N SER A 80 21.94 5.65 2.32
CA SER A 80 21.57 6.06 0.96
C SER A 80 22.75 6.05 -0.02
N ASP A 81 23.92 6.55 0.34
CA ASP A 81 25.11 6.51 -0.52
C ASP A 81 25.50 5.06 -0.82
N SER A 82 25.31 4.19 0.18
CA SER A 82 25.62 2.78 0.09
C SER A 82 24.65 1.97 -0.80
N MET A 83 23.42 2.47 -0.97
CA MET A 83 22.37 1.84 -1.80
C MET A 83 22.73 1.79 -3.28
N ALA A 84 23.60 2.68 -3.76
CA ALA A 84 24.05 2.69 -5.16
C ALA A 84 25.08 1.57 -5.50
N SER A 85 25.65 0.91 -4.49
CA SER A 85 26.72 -0.08 -4.71
C SER A 85 26.20 -1.41 -5.25
N SER A 86 26.54 -1.74 -6.51
CA SER A 86 26.12 -2.97 -7.18
C SER A 86 26.56 -4.26 -6.49
N ASN A 87 27.67 -4.23 -5.74
CA ASN A 87 28.19 -5.40 -5.04
C ASN A 87 27.63 -5.57 -3.62
N ARG A 88 26.66 -4.75 -3.20
CA ARG A 88 26.05 -4.84 -1.86
C ARG A 88 25.05 -6.00 -1.74
N LEU A 89 24.80 -6.48 -0.53
CA LEU A 89 23.63 -7.31 -0.26
C LEU A 89 22.34 -6.49 -0.45
N PRO A 90 21.21 -7.15 -0.76
CA PRO A 90 19.90 -6.50 -0.70
C PRO A 90 19.68 -5.84 0.66
N LEU A 91 18.93 -4.74 0.68
CA LEU A 91 18.55 -4.04 1.90
C LEU A 91 17.05 -4.21 2.13
N THR A 92 16.69 -4.71 3.30
CA THR A 92 15.30 -4.71 3.76
C THR A 92 15.13 -3.60 4.76
N ILE A 93 14.39 -2.55 4.39
CA ILE A 93 14.21 -1.35 5.20
C ILE A 93 12.81 -1.40 5.83
N ILE A 94 12.75 -1.26 7.16
CA ILE A 94 11.53 -1.41 7.95
C ILE A 94 11.28 -0.14 8.76
N HIS A 95 10.09 0.42 8.64
CA HIS A 95 9.67 1.56 9.43
C HIS A 95 9.05 1.09 10.75
N LEU A 96 9.73 1.31 11.87
CA LEU A 96 9.30 0.83 13.20
C LEU A 96 8.24 1.74 13.84
N GLN A 97 6.95 1.47 13.60
CA GLN A 97 5.83 2.18 14.24
C GLN A 97 4.82 1.26 14.93
N SER A 98 4.83 -0.04 14.62
CA SER A 98 3.91 -1.02 15.19
C SER A 98 4.66 -2.15 15.91
N PRO A 99 4.07 -2.80 16.92
CA PRO A 99 4.63 -4.00 17.54
C PRO A 99 4.91 -5.11 16.50
N ASN A 100 4.05 -5.24 15.50
CA ASN A 100 4.20 -6.23 14.41
C ASN A 100 5.43 -5.93 13.55
N ALA A 101 5.74 -4.65 13.29
CA ALA A 101 6.95 -4.27 12.57
C ALA A 101 8.23 -4.59 13.37
N TRP A 102 8.19 -4.48 14.69
CA TRP A 102 9.29 -4.89 15.58
C TRP A 102 9.50 -6.40 15.57
N GLU A 103 8.42 -7.17 15.71
CA GLU A 103 8.49 -8.63 15.64
C GLU A 103 9.03 -9.09 14.29
N LEU A 104 8.54 -8.49 13.20
CA LEU A 104 9.02 -8.76 11.85
C LEU A 104 10.51 -8.44 11.69
N ALA A 105 10.98 -7.28 12.17
CA ALA A 105 12.40 -6.93 12.11
C ALA A 105 13.29 -7.96 12.82
N HIS A 106 12.86 -8.43 14.00
CA HIS A 106 13.57 -9.47 14.74
C HIS A 106 13.52 -10.84 14.04
N GLU A 107 12.39 -11.21 13.45
CA GLU A 107 12.28 -12.47 12.73
C GLU A 107 13.18 -12.46 11.50
N LEU A 108 13.10 -11.42 10.68
CA LEU A 108 13.90 -11.27 9.46
C LEU A 108 15.40 -11.22 9.76
N SER A 109 15.83 -10.47 10.79
CA SER A 109 17.25 -10.38 11.13
C SER A 109 17.83 -11.74 11.53
N ARG A 110 17.04 -12.59 12.18
CA ARG A 110 17.45 -13.93 12.60
C ARG A 110 17.33 -14.98 11.49
N LYS A 111 16.48 -14.77 10.48
CA LYS A 111 16.12 -15.78 9.47
C LYS A 111 16.73 -15.52 8.09
N LEU A 112 17.21 -14.31 7.83
CA LEU A 112 17.74 -13.89 6.54
C LEU A 112 19.21 -13.44 6.59
N ILE A 113 19.97 -13.96 7.57
CA ILE A 113 21.39 -13.66 7.75
C ILE A 113 22.16 -13.93 6.44
N GLY A 114 22.84 -12.92 5.90
CA GLY A 114 23.61 -13.04 4.66
C GLY A 114 22.78 -13.05 3.36
N LEU A 115 21.44 -13.05 3.44
CA LEU A 115 20.56 -12.90 2.27
C LEU A 115 20.16 -11.43 2.04
N THR A 116 19.98 -10.67 3.10
CA THR A 116 19.65 -9.23 3.07
C THR A 116 20.15 -8.57 4.36
N ARG A 117 20.49 -7.28 4.30
CA ARG A 117 20.78 -6.47 5.48
C ARG A 117 19.49 -5.80 5.95
N ILE A 118 19.11 -6.05 7.20
CA ILE A 118 17.91 -5.46 7.79
C ILE A 118 18.27 -4.08 8.37
N LEU A 119 17.63 -3.04 7.85
CA LEU A 119 17.73 -1.67 8.35
C LEU A 119 16.40 -1.26 8.96
N THR A 120 16.44 -0.62 10.12
CA THR A 120 15.25 -0.04 10.74
C THR A 120 15.35 1.48 10.75
N VAL A 121 14.26 2.14 10.37
CA VAL A 121 14.20 3.59 10.18
C VAL A 121 13.05 4.19 10.99
N ASN A 122 13.19 5.47 11.32
CA ASN A 122 12.11 6.30 11.85
C ASN A 122 11.53 7.18 10.72
N TYR A 123 10.52 7.98 11.03
CA TYR A 123 9.85 8.83 10.04
C TYR A 123 10.82 9.78 9.31
N VAL A 124 11.72 10.42 10.06
CA VAL A 124 12.65 11.42 9.54
C VAL A 124 13.70 10.75 8.64
N THR A 125 14.27 9.62 9.08
CA THR A 125 15.30 8.91 8.33
C THR A 125 14.74 8.17 7.12
N ALA A 126 13.51 7.64 7.20
CA ALA A 126 12.80 7.05 6.06
C ALA A 126 12.55 8.08 4.95
N ARG A 127 12.13 9.29 5.32
CA ARG A 127 11.89 10.38 4.38
C ARG A 127 13.19 10.83 3.70
N ALA A 128 14.27 11.01 4.47
CA ALA A 128 15.58 11.37 3.91
C ALA A 128 16.10 10.33 2.90
N ILE A 129 15.92 9.03 3.19
CA ILE A 129 16.29 7.96 2.25
C ILE A 129 15.43 7.99 0.99
N THR A 130 14.12 8.22 1.14
CA THR A 130 13.17 8.30 0.01
C THR A 130 13.45 9.51 -0.88
N GLU A 131 13.84 10.65 -0.30
CA GLU A 131 14.23 11.84 -1.06
C GLU A 131 15.51 11.63 -1.88
N ALA A 132 16.51 10.93 -1.31
CA ALA A 132 17.74 10.57 -2.02
C ALA A 132 17.54 9.47 -3.08
N HIS A 133 16.63 8.53 -2.82
CA HIS A 133 16.31 7.41 -3.71
C HIS A 133 14.79 7.28 -3.86
N PRO A 134 14.15 7.96 -4.82
CA PRO A 134 12.70 7.92 -5.00
C PRO A 134 12.13 6.51 -5.24
N GLY A 135 12.95 5.61 -5.78
CA GLY A 135 12.62 4.18 -5.94
C GLY A 135 12.52 3.41 -4.62
N ALA A 136 12.99 3.97 -3.50
CA ALA A 136 12.95 3.39 -2.16
C ALA A 136 11.89 4.08 -1.29
N ASN A 137 10.66 4.23 -1.82
CA ASN A 137 9.53 4.78 -1.07
C ASN A 137 9.11 3.83 0.07
N ILE A 138 9.62 4.07 1.27
CA ILE A 138 9.39 3.25 2.46
C ILE A 138 7.98 3.56 3.02
N PRO A 139 7.03 2.60 3.03
CA PRO A 139 5.71 2.84 3.58
C PRO A 139 5.77 3.10 5.10
N PHE A 140 4.95 4.00 5.60
CA PHE A 140 4.85 4.27 7.03
C PHE A 140 4.39 3.00 7.78
N GLY A 141 5.15 2.59 8.79
CA GLY A 141 4.91 1.33 9.51
C GLY A 141 5.08 0.07 8.66
N GLY A 142 5.62 0.20 7.44
CA GLY A 142 5.76 -0.86 6.45
C GLY A 142 7.20 -1.34 6.24
N LEU A 143 7.38 -2.13 5.19
CA LEU A 143 8.64 -2.74 4.80
C LEU A 143 8.84 -2.59 3.29
N ILE A 144 10.10 -2.39 2.89
CA ILE A 144 10.52 -2.42 1.48
C ILE A 144 11.81 -3.25 1.33
N LEU A 145 11.86 -4.07 0.28
CA LEU A 145 13.09 -4.71 -0.20
C LEU A 145 13.67 -3.86 -1.33
N PHE A 146 14.90 -3.39 -1.13
CA PHE A 146 15.66 -2.59 -2.08
C PHE A 146 16.93 -3.31 -2.50
N TRP A 147 17.23 -3.33 -3.80
CA TRP A 147 18.51 -3.79 -4.35
C TRP A 147 18.92 -2.86 -5.50
N PRO A 148 20.16 -2.33 -5.52
CA PRO A 148 20.71 -1.66 -6.70
C PRO A 148 20.49 -2.47 -7.99
N GLY A 149 19.89 -1.84 -9.01
CA GLY A 149 19.60 -2.46 -10.30
C GLY A 149 18.20 -3.11 -10.42
N MET A 150 17.40 -3.16 -9.34
CA MET A 150 15.96 -3.43 -9.47
C MET A 150 15.28 -2.24 -10.15
N GLN A 151 15.27 -2.24 -11.48
CA GLN A 151 14.40 -1.40 -12.28
C GLN A 151 12.97 -1.97 -12.17
N GLY A 152 12.04 -1.25 -11.52
CA GLY A 152 10.63 -1.68 -11.42
C GLY A 152 9.98 -1.42 -10.05
N HIS A 153 8.92 -2.16 -9.74
CA HIS A 153 8.18 -2.06 -8.48
C HIS A 153 8.90 -2.82 -7.35
N PRO A 154 9.50 -2.12 -6.37
CA PRO A 154 10.15 -2.79 -5.26
C PRO A 154 9.14 -3.60 -4.44
N LEU A 155 9.60 -4.74 -3.90
CA LEU A 155 8.77 -5.57 -3.05
C LEU A 155 8.45 -4.79 -1.78
N ARG A 156 7.18 -4.46 -1.58
CA ARG A 156 6.73 -3.59 -0.50
C ARG A 156 5.55 -4.20 0.24
N TRP A 157 5.49 -3.96 1.54
CA TRP A 157 4.36 -4.26 2.39
C TRP A 157 3.98 -3.02 3.19
N THR A 158 2.69 -2.68 3.19
CA THR A 158 2.16 -1.61 4.04
C THR A 158 1.99 -2.09 5.49
N ALA A 159 1.74 -1.17 6.42
CA ALA A 159 1.48 -1.51 7.82
C ALA A 159 0.27 -2.46 7.95
N GLU A 160 -0.79 -2.24 7.17
CA GLU A 160 -1.99 -3.08 7.17
C GLU A 160 -1.69 -4.49 6.67
N GLN A 161 -0.87 -4.61 5.63
CA GLN A 161 -0.46 -5.90 5.08
C GLN A 161 0.43 -6.69 6.05
N ILE A 162 1.33 -6.01 6.76
CA ILE A 162 2.15 -6.63 7.82
C ILE A 162 1.27 -7.05 8.99
N ALA A 163 0.22 -6.30 9.32
CA ALA A 163 -0.69 -6.68 10.39
C ALA A 163 -1.62 -7.85 10.00
N ALA A 164 -2.01 -7.95 8.73
CA ALA A 164 -2.89 -8.99 8.23
C ALA A 164 -2.17 -10.33 7.96
N ILE A 165 -0.87 -10.30 7.67
CA ILE A 165 -0.06 -11.46 7.30
C ILE A 165 0.91 -11.78 8.44
N SER A 166 1.10 -13.06 8.77
CA SER A 166 2.05 -13.40 9.84
C SER A 166 3.49 -13.01 9.45
N PRO A 167 4.34 -12.56 10.40
CA PRO A 167 5.75 -12.29 10.15
C PRO A 167 6.50 -13.49 9.52
N ARG A 168 6.09 -14.72 9.85
CA ARG A 168 6.60 -15.96 9.25
C ARG A 168 6.34 -16.04 7.75
N ASP A 169 5.14 -15.71 7.30
CA ASP A 169 4.78 -15.80 5.89
C ASP A 169 5.54 -14.77 5.05
N ILE A 170 5.74 -13.56 5.59
CA ILE A 170 6.58 -12.54 4.95
C ILE A 170 8.03 -13.04 4.87
N THR A 171 8.53 -13.64 5.96
CA THR A 171 9.87 -14.25 6.00
C THR A 171 10.02 -15.36 4.96
N THR A 172 9.04 -16.25 4.81
CA THR A 172 9.04 -17.32 3.80
C THR A 172 9.12 -16.74 2.39
N ARG A 173 8.23 -15.79 2.06
CA ARG A 173 8.22 -15.13 0.74
C ARG A 173 9.53 -14.41 0.41
N LEU A 174 10.14 -13.77 1.41
CA LEU A 174 11.46 -13.15 1.25
C LEU A 174 12.56 -14.19 1.11
N THR A 175 12.51 -15.29 1.87
CA THR A 175 13.50 -16.38 1.80
C THR A 175 13.50 -17.04 0.43
N GLU A 176 12.33 -17.32 -0.14
CA GLU A 176 12.19 -17.89 -1.48
C GLU A 176 12.84 -16.97 -2.54
N ARG A 177 12.46 -15.69 -2.55
CA ARG A 177 12.97 -14.72 -3.54
C ARG A 177 14.46 -14.48 -3.39
N LEU A 178 14.92 -14.20 -2.18
CA LEU A 178 16.33 -13.90 -1.91
C LEU A 178 17.21 -15.13 -2.03
N GLY A 179 16.69 -16.32 -1.72
CA GLY A 179 17.39 -17.59 -1.89
C GLY A 179 17.72 -17.85 -3.36
N SER A 180 16.74 -17.69 -4.26
CA SER A 180 16.97 -17.84 -5.70
C SER A 180 17.99 -16.81 -6.23
N LEU A 181 17.89 -15.56 -5.81
CA LEU A 181 18.82 -14.51 -6.24
C LEU A 181 20.24 -14.73 -5.68
N SER A 182 20.35 -15.22 -4.44
CA SER A 182 21.62 -15.57 -3.83
C SER A 182 22.30 -16.73 -4.57
N ALA A 183 21.53 -17.75 -4.98
CA ALA A 183 22.04 -18.86 -5.77
C ALA A 183 22.56 -18.40 -7.15
N LEU A 184 21.80 -17.57 -7.85
CA LEU A 184 22.22 -16.99 -9.14
C LEU A 184 23.50 -16.18 -9.01
N ARG A 185 23.61 -15.36 -7.95
CA ARG A 185 24.77 -14.50 -7.73
C ARG A 185 26.01 -15.26 -7.27
N SER A 186 25.84 -16.27 -6.42
CA SER A 186 26.96 -17.03 -5.86
C SER A 186 27.57 -18.01 -6.88
N GLY A 187 26.95 -18.22 -8.05
CA GLY A 187 27.48 -19.07 -9.11
C GLY A 187 27.51 -20.55 -8.74
N ARG A 188 28.48 -21.32 -9.25
CA ARG A 188 28.65 -22.75 -8.94
C ARG A 188 29.50 -22.99 -7.68
N ASP A 189 29.34 -24.15 -7.05
CA ASP A 189 30.15 -24.57 -5.91
C ASP A 189 31.50 -25.11 -6.38
N THR A 190 32.44 -24.21 -6.65
CA THR A 190 33.76 -24.55 -7.22
C THR A 190 34.61 -25.41 -6.29
N ILE A 191 34.44 -25.27 -4.97
CA ILE A 191 35.13 -26.08 -3.96
C ILE A 191 34.60 -27.51 -4.02
N TRP A 192 33.28 -27.69 -4.04
CA TRP A 192 32.68 -29.00 -4.22
C TRP A 192 33.08 -29.64 -5.55
N ASP A 193 33.05 -28.87 -6.64
CA ASP A 193 33.45 -29.35 -7.97
C ASP A 193 34.92 -29.79 -7.99
N ARG A 194 35.79 -29.16 -7.18
CA ARG A 194 37.19 -29.58 -7.01
C ARG A 194 37.28 -30.88 -6.20
N ILE A 195 36.66 -30.94 -5.02
CA ILE A 195 36.63 -32.13 -4.16
C ILE A 195 36.12 -33.34 -4.95
N ARG A 196 35.08 -33.14 -5.77
CA ARG A 196 34.50 -34.22 -6.56
C ARG A 196 35.45 -34.71 -7.64
N ARG A 197 36.07 -33.80 -8.40
CA ARG A 197 37.09 -34.15 -9.39
C ARG A 197 38.25 -34.92 -8.75
N ASP A 198 38.74 -34.47 -7.60
CA ASP A 198 39.84 -35.15 -6.90
C ASP A 198 39.48 -36.58 -6.47
N ILE A 199 38.25 -36.79 -5.97
CA ILE A 199 37.74 -38.13 -5.60
C ILE A 199 37.63 -39.04 -6.82
N ASP A 200 37.05 -38.52 -7.91
CA ASP A 200 36.85 -39.27 -9.14
C ASP A 200 38.21 -39.62 -9.78
N ASP A 201 39.16 -38.68 -9.80
CA ASP A 201 40.53 -38.88 -10.27
C ASP A 201 41.29 -39.91 -9.42
N GLN A 202 41.15 -39.87 -8.09
CA GLN A 202 41.74 -40.88 -7.20
C GLN A 202 41.18 -42.28 -7.47
N HIS A 203 39.87 -42.39 -7.67
CA HIS A 203 39.24 -43.66 -8.00
C HIS A 203 39.74 -44.21 -9.34
N MET A 204 39.81 -43.36 -10.37
CA MET A 204 40.32 -43.73 -11.68
C MET A 204 41.79 -44.13 -11.64
N ASN A 205 42.63 -43.40 -10.90
CA ASN A 205 44.03 -43.74 -10.69
C ASN A 205 44.20 -45.10 -9.98
N LYS A 206 43.32 -45.43 -9.02
CA LYS A 206 43.33 -46.73 -8.36
C LYS A 206 42.98 -47.86 -9.32
N LEU A 207 41.97 -47.68 -10.17
CA LEU A 207 41.60 -48.66 -11.21
C LEU A 207 42.72 -48.85 -12.23
N LEU A 208 43.37 -47.76 -12.65
CA LEU A 208 44.54 -47.82 -13.54
C LEU A 208 45.70 -48.60 -12.88
N ALA A 209 46.02 -48.31 -11.62
CA ALA A 209 47.06 -49.04 -10.89
C ALA A 209 46.73 -50.54 -10.74
N GLN A 210 45.46 -50.90 -10.53
CA GLN A 210 45.00 -52.29 -10.51
C GLN A 210 45.17 -52.96 -11.88
N ALA A 211 44.84 -52.28 -12.98
CA ALA A 211 45.06 -52.79 -14.33
C ALA A 211 46.56 -52.99 -14.62
N TYR A 212 47.42 -52.02 -14.27
CA TYR A 212 48.88 -52.14 -14.44
C TYR A 212 49.47 -53.30 -13.65
N THR A 213 49.10 -53.45 -12.37
CA THR A 213 49.61 -54.56 -11.54
C THR A 213 49.11 -55.93 -12.01
N ALA A 214 47.87 -56.03 -12.51
CA ALA A 214 47.36 -57.25 -13.13
C ALA A 214 48.13 -57.61 -14.41
N ARG A 215 48.44 -56.60 -15.23
CA ARG A 215 49.24 -56.75 -16.45
C ARG A 215 50.67 -57.22 -16.17
N GLU A 216 51.34 -56.66 -15.16
CA GLU A 216 52.66 -57.10 -14.72
C GLU A 216 52.67 -58.56 -14.26
N ARG A 217 51.58 -58.99 -13.58
CA ARG A 217 51.39 -60.37 -13.11
C ARG A 217 50.91 -61.32 -14.21
N ARG A 218 50.69 -60.84 -15.44
CA ARG A 218 50.06 -61.57 -16.56
C ARG A 218 48.69 -62.16 -16.20
N ASP A 219 47.97 -61.49 -15.29
CA ASP A 219 46.60 -61.83 -14.93
C ASP A 219 45.62 -61.12 -15.86
N SER A 220 45.36 -61.74 -17.01
CA SER A 220 44.46 -61.20 -18.02
C SER A 220 43.02 -61.03 -17.51
N ALA A 221 42.60 -61.85 -16.53
CA ALA A 221 41.25 -61.74 -15.96
C ALA A 221 41.14 -60.49 -15.07
N GLY A 222 42.15 -60.24 -14.23
CA GLY A 222 42.23 -59.03 -13.41
C GLY A 222 42.33 -57.74 -14.22
N GLU A 223 43.08 -57.74 -15.32
CA GLU A 223 43.19 -56.58 -16.22
C GLU A 223 41.84 -56.26 -16.90
N ILE A 224 41.14 -57.28 -17.42
CA ILE A 224 39.83 -57.12 -18.05
C ILE A 224 38.80 -56.60 -17.05
N GLU A 225 38.80 -57.09 -15.80
CA GLU A 225 37.85 -56.65 -14.78
C GLU A 225 38.06 -55.18 -14.39
N ALA A 226 39.32 -54.76 -14.19
CA ALA A 226 39.64 -53.37 -13.89
C ALA A 226 39.24 -52.42 -15.03
N LEU A 227 39.48 -52.80 -16.29
CA LEU A 227 39.07 -52.02 -17.46
C LEU A 227 37.55 -51.99 -17.64
N LYS A 228 36.84 -53.11 -17.39
CA LYS A 228 35.36 -53.13 -17.40
C LYS A 228 34.79 -52.19 -16.36
N GLN A 229 35.36 -52.19 -15.16
CA GLN A 229 34.94 -51.28 -14.10
C GLN A 229 35.19 -49.82 -14.50
N GLN A 230 36.32 -49.51 -15.16
CA GLN A 230 36.63 -48.18 -15.69
C GLN A 230 35.62 -47.71 -16.75
N VAL A 231 35.33 -48.55 -17.75
CA VAL A 231 34.35 -48.25 -18.80
C VAL A 231 32.96 -48.05 -18.20
N LYS A 232 32.59 -48.88 -17.22
CA LYS A 232 31.32 -48.75 -16.52
C LYS A 232 31.22 -47.41 -15.80
N THR A 233 32.23 -47.02 -15.02
CA THR A 233 32.24 -45.72 -14.31
C THR A 233 32.15 -44.54 -15.28
N LEU A 234 32.84 -44.59 -16.42
CA LEU A 234 32.76 -43.55 -17.45
C LEU A 234 31.39 -43.49 -18.14
N ASN A 235 30.81 -44.64 -18.48
CA ASN A 235 29.48 -44.70 -19.08
C ASN A 235 28.40 -44.21 -18.12
N ASP A 236 28.41 -44.68 -16.88
CA ASP A 236 27.47 -44.25 -15.83
C ASP A 236 27.55 -42.72 -15.64
N SER A 237 28.77 -42.15 -15.66
CA SER A 237 28.97 -40.70 -15.58
C SER A 237 28.50 -39.95 -16.82
N ASN A 238 28.66 -40.53 -18.02
CA ASN A 238 28.27 -39.90 -19.28
C ASN A 238 26.74 -39.88 -19.44
N ASP A 239 26.09 -41.00 -19.11
CA ASP A 239 24.63 -41.14 -19.13
C ASP A 239 23.98 -40.15 -18.17
N GLU A 240 24.57 -40.00 -16.99
CA GLU A 240 24.11 -39.04 -15.99
C GLU A 240 24.30 -37.58 -16.42
N LEU A 241 25.45 -37.22 -16.98
CA LEU A 241 25.67 -35.87 -17.52
C LEU A 241 24.72 -35.58 -18.70
N SER A 242 24.39 -36.59 -19.50
CA SER A 242 23.41 -36.47 -20.58
C SER A 242 22.01 -36.19 -20.03
N GLU A 243 21.58 -36.94 -19.01
CA GLU A 243 20.26 -36.74 -18.38
C GLU A 243 20.13 -35.35 -17.75
N ILE A 244 21.18 -34.90 -17.03
CA ILE A 244 21.23 -33.54 -16.45
C ILE A 244 21.22 -32.47 -17.55
N GLY A 245 21.95 -32.70 -18.65
CA GLY A 245 22.00 -31.80 -19.80
C GLY A 245 20.61 -31.65 -20.43
N GLU A 246 19.90 -32.76 -20.65
CA GLU A 246 18.55 -32.76 -21.20
C GLU A 246 17.53 -32.09 -20.28
N GLU A 247 17.59 -32.34 -18.96
CA GLU A 247 16.72 -31.68 -17.99
C GLU A 247 16.99 -30.16 -17.96
N ALA A 248 18.26 -29.75 -17.94
CA ALA A 248 18.63 -28.35 -17.97
C ALA A 248 18.20 -27.64 -19.26
N MET A 249 18.27 -28.32 -20.42
CA MET A 249 17.76 -27.79 -21.69
C MET A 249 16.24 -27.62 -21.65
N ARG A 250 15.50 -28.61 -21.14
CA ARG A 250 14.03 -28.52 -20.96
C ARG A 250 13.64 -27.36 -20.04
N ASP A 251 14.35 -27.18 -18.94
CA ASP A 251 14.12 -26.06 -18.02
C ASP A 251 14.44 -24.71 -18.66
N ALA A 252 15.52 -24.62 -19.43
CA ALA A 252 15.90 -23.40 -20.15
C ALA A 252 14.85 -23.02 -21.22
N ASP A 253 14.32 -24.00 -21.96
CA ASP A 253 13.27 -23.79 -22.94
C ASP A 253 11.96 -23.35 -22.27
N GLN A 254 11.59 -24.00 -21.15
CA GLN A 254 10.42 -23.60 -20.37
C GLN A 254 10.57 -22.18 -19.79
N ALA A 255 11.77 -21.82 -19.31
CA ALA A 255 12.06 -20.48 -18.81
C ALA A 255 12.00 -19.43 -19.94
N ARG A 256 12.54 -19.74 -21.13
CA ARG A 256 12.42 -18.88 -22.32
C ARG A 256 10.96 -18.64 -22.71
N GLU A 257 10.15 -19.70 -22.74
CA GLU A 257 8.72 -19.58 -23.08
C GLU A 257 7.98 -18.69 -22.07
N ARG A 258 8.28 -18.84 -20.77
CA ARG A 258 7.73 -17.96 -19.72
C ARG A 258 8.17 -16.51 -19.87
N CYS A 259 9.45 -16.26 -20.17
CA CYS A 259 9.96 -14.91 -20.38
C CYS A 259 9.26 -14.25 -21.57
N SER A 260 9.13 -14.97 -22.70
CA SER A 260 8.42 -14.46 -23.88
C SER A 260 6.94 -14.15 -23.58
N LYS A 261 6.26 -15.00 -22.82
CA LYS A 261 4.88 -14.72 -22.37
C LYS A 261 4.78 -13.47 -21.51
N LEU A 262 5.73 -13.26 -20.59
CA LEU A 262 5.78 -12.08 -19.73
C LEU A 262 6.12 -10.81 -20.51
N GLU A 263 7.02 -10.90 -21.49
CA GLU A 263 7.37 -9.78 -22.39
C GLU A 263 6.15 -9.32 -23.19
N ASN A 264 5.38 -10.26 -23.75
CA ASN A 264 4.14 -9.94 -24.45
C ASN A 264 3.10 -9.29 -23.53
N GLN A 265 2.97 -9.76 -22.28
CA GLN A 265 2.08 -9.15 -21.29
C GLN A 265 2.52 -7.73 -20.91
N LEU A 266 3.83 -7.51 -20.75
CA LEU A 266 4.38 -6.19 -20.46
C LEU A 266 4.13 -5.21 -21.59
N GLU A 267 4.28 -5.65 -22.84
CA GLU A 267 4.03 -4.79 -24.00
C GLU A 267 2.55 -4.41 -24.10
N HIS A 268 1.64 -5.37 -23.89
CA HIS A 268 0.21 -5.09 -23.84
C HIS A 268 -0.16 -4.10 -22.72
N LEU A 269 0.43 -4.24 -21.53
CA LEU A 269 0.19 -3.31 -20.42
C LEU A 269 0.74 -1.91 -20.68
N LYS A 270 1.89 -1.79 -21.37
CA LYS A 270 2.42 -0.48 -21.78
C LYS A 270 1.50 0.20 -22.79
N GLU A 271 0.98 -0.54 -23.74
CA GLU A 271 0.02 -0.02 -24.71
C GLU A 271 -1.24 0.51 -24.00
N GLN A 272 -1.82 -0.26 -23.07
CA GLN A 272 -2.94 0.19 -22.23
C GLN A 272 -2.61 1.43 -21.38
N LEU A 273 -1.39 1.52 -20.86
CA LEU A 273 -0.94 2.69 -20.11
C LEU A 273 -0.89 3.94 -21.00
N GLU A 274 -0.39 3.83 -22.23
CA GLU A 274 -0.33 4.97 -23.14
C GLU A 274 -1.71 5.39 -23.64
N THR A 275 -2.62 4.45 -23.91
CA THR A 275 -4.01 4.80 -24.26
C THR A 275 -4.70 5.54 -23.12
N THR A 276 -4.60 5.04 -21.89
CA THR A 276 -5.22 5.68 -20.71
C THR A 276 -4.62 7.06 -20.43
N LYS A 277 -3.32 7.26 -20.64
CA LYS A 277 -2.69 8.59 -20.56
C LYS A 277 -3.23 9.55 -21.63
N GLN A 278 -3.35 9.09 -22.87
CA GLN A 278 -3.89 9.91 -23.97
C GLN A 278 -5.35 10.29 -23.71
N GLU A 279 -6.16 9.34 -23.24
CA GLU A 279 -7.54 9.60 -22.81
C GLU A 279 -7.57 10.64 -21.69
N ALA A 280 -6.78 10.48 -20.64
CA ALA A 280 -6.71 11.43 -19.53
C ALA A 280 -6.27 12.83 -20.00
N ALA A 281 -5.32 12.92 -20.93
CA ALA A 281 -4.90 14.19 -21.54
C ALA A 281 -6.02 14.82 -22.38
N ALA A 282 -6.74 14.03 -23.17
CA ALA A 282 -7.90 14.49 -23.94
C ALA A 282 -9.01 15.03 -23.04
N TRP A 283 -9.34 14.31 -21.96
CA TRP A 283 -10.29 14.79 -20.95
C TRP A 283 -9.82 16.10 -20.32
N ARG A 284 -8.54 16.19 -19.94
CA ARG A 284 -7.96 17.41 -19.35
C ARG A 284 -8.07 18.61 -20.27
N ASN A 285 -7.76 18.44 -21.56
CA ASN A 285 -7.87 19.51 -22.55
C ASN A 285 -9.33 19.95 -22.72
N SER A 286 -10.27 19.01 -22.84
CA SER A 286 -11.71 19.31 -22.92
C SER A 286 -12.20 20.13 -21.71
N TYR A 287 -11.76 19.79 -20.49
CA TYR A 287 -12.10 20.58 -19.30
C TYR A 287 -11.45 21.97 -19.30
N GLN A 288 -10.22 22.08 -19.80
CA GLN A 288 -9.53 23.38 -19.91
C GLN A 288 -10.18 24.27 -20.97
N ASP A 289 -10.67 23.72 -22.08
CA ASP A 289 -11.39 24.46 -23.11
C ASP A 289 -12.75 24.98 -22.59
N ILE A 290 -13.44 24.15 -21.79
CA ILE A 290 -14.66 24.57 -21.07
C ILE A 290 -14.35 25.69 -20.06
N ALA A 291 -13.23 25.59 -19.33
CA ALA A 291 -12.82 26.59 -18.34
C ALA A 291 -12.26 27.88 -18.97
N SER A 292 -11.73 27.82 -20.20
CA SER A 292 -11.09 28.96 -20.89
C SER A 292 -12.03 29.66 -21.88
N SER A 293 -13.23 29.13 -22.10
CA SER A 293 -14.30 29.83 -22.80
C SER A 293 -14.62 31.13 -22.05
N PRO A 294 -14.85 32.27 -22.74
CA PRO A 294 -15.02 33.55 -22.07
C PRO A 294 -16.24 33.47 -21.17
N SER A 295 -16.00 33.46 -19.86
CA SER A 295 -17.07 33.58 -18.88
C SER A 295 -17.79 34.90 -19.15
N GLU A 296 -19.06 34.84 -19.50
CA GLU A 296 -19.97 35.95 -19.26
C GLU A 296 -19.71 36.45 -17.84
N LYS A 297 -19.63 37.78 -17.67
CA LYS A 297 -19.24 38.50 -16.45
C LYS A 297 -19.57 37.68 -15.20
N PRO A 298 -18.63 37.46 -14.25
CA PRO A 298 -18.90 36.65 -13.07
C PRO A 298 -20.15 37.19 -12.36
N ILE A 299 -21.27 36.51 -12.57
CA ILE A 299 -22.52 36.76 -11.85
C ILE A 299 -22.22 36.23 -10.46
N ASP A 300 -22.38 37.07 -9.43
CA ASP A 300 -22.34 36.58 -8.06
C ASP A 300 -23.37 35.44 -7.96
N PRO A 301 -22.99 34.21 -7.56
CA PRO A 301 -23.92 33.09 -7.48
C PRO A 301 -25.14 33.39 -6.61
N TRP A 302 -25.06 34.35 -5.68
CA TRP A 302 -26.21 34.82 -4.89
C TRP A 302 -27.20 35.68 -5.69
N ASP A 303 -26.73 36.44 -6.68
CA ASP A 303 -27.56 37.29 -7.55
C ASP A 303 -28.35 36.46 -8.59
N ALA A 304 -27.93 35.22 -8.83
CA ALA A 304 -28.57 34.28 -9.76
C ALA A 304 -29.69 33.44 -9.12
N VAL A 305 -29.93 33.56 -7.81
CA VAL A 305 -30.94 32.76 -7.10
C VAL A 305 -32.37 33.16 -7.54
N PRO A 306 -33.16 32.25 -8.14
CA PRO A 306 -34.55 32.55 -8.50
C PRO A 306 -35.40 32.79 -7.25
N LYS A 307 -36.23 33.83 -7.26
CA LYS A 307 -37.15 34.10 -6.15
C LYS A 307 -38.22 33.02 -6.02
N LEU A 308 -38.58 32.68 -4.79
CA LEU A 308 -39.70 31.82 -4.51
C LEU A 308 -41.01 32.44 -5.02
N THR A 309 -41.95 31.59 -5.38
CA THR A 309 -43.34 31.98 -5.66
C THR A 309 -44.27 31.15 -4.78
N SER A 310 -45.33 31.76 -4.26
CA SER A 310 -46.30 31.07 -3.40
C SER A 310 -46.98 29.92 -4.16
N HIS A 311 -47.30 28.83 -3.46
CA HIS A 311 -47.98 27.66 -4.05
C HIS A 311 -47.27 27.06 -5.28
N SER A 312 -45.93 27.13 -5.33
CA SER A 312 -45.14 26.61 -6.43
C SER A 312 -44.03 25.67 -5.97
N ASN A 313 -43.43 24.95 -6.92
CA ASN A 313 -42.31 24.07 -6.67
C ASN A 313 -41.02 24.88 -6.42
N PRO A 314 -40.44 24.84 -5.20
CA PRO A 314 -39.28 25.65 -4.83
C PRO A 314 -37.94 25.06 -5.29
N ASN A 315 -37.93 23.89 -5.95
CA ASN A 315 -36.71 23.14 -6.24
C ASN A 315 -35.63 23.96 -6.95
N LYS A 316 -36.00 24.81 -7.91
CA LYS A 316 -35.03 25.65 -8.62
C LYS A 316 -34.32 26.64 -7.69
N THR A 317 -35.07 27.24 -6.76
CA THR A 317 -34.52 28.15 -5.76
C THR A 317 -33.67 27.41 -4.73
N TYR A 318 -34.14 26.27 -4.23
CA TYR A 318 -33.40 25.48 -3.24
C TYR A 318 -32.07 24.93 -3.78
N LEU A 319 -32.07 24.45 -5.04
CA LEU A 319 -30.85 24.00 -5.71
C LEU A 319 -29.88 25.17 -5.90
N ALA A 320 -30.35 26.30 -6.43
CA ALA A 320 -29.51 27.49 -6.61
C ALA A 320 -28.90 27.99 -5.28
N ILE A 321 -29.64 27.93 -4.17
CA ILE A 321 -29.13 28.29 -2.84
C ILE A 321 -28.09 27.27 -2.33
N SER A 322 -28.32 25.96 -2.53
CA SER A 322 -27.36 24.91 -2.17
C SER A 322 -26.05 25.10 -2.94
N ASP A 323 -26.15 25.27 -4.26
CA ASP A 323 -25.02 25.45 -5.18
C ASP A 323 -24.24 26.72 -4.86
N ALA A 324 -24.91 27.86 -4.64
CA ALA A 324 -24.27 29.12 -4.26
C ALA A 324 -23.54 29.03 -2.92
N SER A 325 -24.10 28.26 -1.97
CA SER A 325 -23.45 28.02 -0.69
C SER A 325 -22.23 27.10 -0.82
N GLY A 326 -22.22 26.14 -1.74
CA GLY A 326 -21.24 25.05 -1.77
C GLY A 326 -21.64 23.89 -0.85
N ASP A 327 -22.93 23.55 -0.82
CA ASP A 327 -23.54 22.48 -0.01
C ASP A 327 -23.46 22.64 1.52
N TYR A 328 -23.13 23.85 2.00
CA TYR A 328 -23.20 24.19 3.43
C TYR A 328 -24.65 24.36 3.93
N ILE A 329 -25.63 24.40 3.03
CA ILE A 329 -27.05 24.31 3.35
C ILE A 329 -27.73 23.23 2.51
N ALA A 330 -28.62 22.45 3.10
CA ALA A 330 -29.40 21.42 2.40
C ALA A 330 -30.89 21.53 2.74
N PHE A 331 -31.75 21.16 1.80
CA PHE A 331 -33.20 21.22 1.96
C PHE A 331 -33.80 19.81 1.96
N THR A 332 -34.63 19.51 2.97
CA THR A 332 -35.35 18.24 2.99
C THR A 332 -36.57 18.25 2.07
N GLU A 333 -37.05 17.08 1.64
CA GLU A 333 -38.30 16.93 0.88
C GLU A 333 -39.51 17.52 1.63
N ARG A 334 -39.44 17.59 2.96
CA ARG A 334 -40.49 18.21 3.76
C ARG A 334 -40.49 19.73 3.63
N ALA A 335 -39.33 20.37 3.58
CA ALA A 335 -39.21 21.81 3.35
C ALA A 335 -39.76 22.23 1.98
N LYS A 336 -39.66 21.33 1.00
CA LYS A 336 -40.30 21.49 -0.31
C LYS A 336 -41.82 21.42 -0.19
N LYS A 337 -42.35 20.33 0.38
CA LYS A 337 -43.79 20.12 0.55
C LYS A 337 -44.46 21.21 1.39
N SER A 338 -43.78 21.71 2.43
CA SER A 338 -44.32 22.78 3.27
C SER A 338 -44.48 24.09 2.51
N TRP A 339 -43.54 24.40 1.61
CA TRP A 339 -43.63 25.60 0.76
C TRP A 339 -44.73 25.46 -0.31
N GLU A 340 -44.84 24.29 -0.94
CA GLU A 340 -45.86 24.04 -1.96
C GLU A 340 -47.29 24.15 -1.40
N SER A 341 -47.48 23.88 -0.10
CA SER A 341 -48.79 23.85 0.56
C SER A 341 -49.26 25.15 1.19
N ILE A 342 -48.48 26.24 1.09
CA ILE A 342 -48.78 27.50 1.79
C ILE A 342 -48.94 28.68 0.82
N ASP A 343 -49.78 29.61 1.23
CA ASP A 343 -49.89 30.93 0.60
C ASP A 343 -49.20 31.97 1.50
N TYR A 344 -47.88 32.11 1.34
CA TYR A 344 -47.13 33.10 2.10
C TYR A 344 -47.24 34.47 1.41
N PRO A 345 -47.58 35.55 2.13
CA PRO A 345 -47.82 36.87 1.51
C PRO A 345 -46.58 37.53 0.90
N ASP A 346 -45.37 37.07 1.25
CA ASP A 346 -44.12 37.72 0.81
C ASP A 346 -43.01 36.71 0.46
N PRO A 347 -43.13 35.98 -0.66
CA PRO A 347 -42.12 34.99 -1.06
C PRO A 347 -40.72 35.54 -1.25
N GLU A 348 -40.59 36.83 -1.58
CA GLU A 348 -39.30 37.47 -1.76
C GLU A 348 -38.56 37.61 -0.42
N ASP A 349 -39.22 38.10 0.63
CA ASP A 349 -38.60 38.18 1.98
C ASP A 349 -38.21 36.78 2.48
N MET A 350 -39.02 35.75 2.20
CA MET A 350 -38.64 34.36 2.55
C MET A 350 -37.37 33.91 1.81
N THR A 351 -37.26 34.24 0.51
CA THR A 351 -36.08 33.94 -0.31
C THR A 351 -34.84 34.63 0.27
N ASP A 352 -34.94 35.92 0.60
CA ASP A 352 -33.84 36.70 1.17
C ASP A 352 -33.35 36.11 2.51
N LYS A 353 -34.28 35.64 3.35
CA LYS A 353 -33.93 35.02 4.63
C LYS A 353 -33.27 33.65 4.45
N LEU A 354 -33.66 32.88 3.43
CA LEU A 354 -33.01 31.62 3.07
C LEU A 354 -31.60 31.85 2.51
N VAL A 355 -31.42 32.85 1.64
CA VAL A 355 -30.11 33.26 1.10
C VAL A 355 -29.18 33.68 2.25
N LYS A 356 -29.66 34.55 3.15
CA LYS A 356 -28.88 34.97 4.33
C LYS A 356 -28.54 33.81 5.26
N LEU A 357 -29.45 32.84 5.43
CA LEU A 357 -29.19 31.64 6.22
C LEU A 357 -28.11 30.76 5.56
N ALA A 358 -28.12 30.66 4.23
CA ALA A 358 -27.13 29.92 3.46
C ALA A 358 -25.74 30.59 3.50
N GLN A 359 -25.68 31.92 3.38
CA GLN A 359 -24.45 32.69 3.55
C GLN A 359 -23.86 32.50 4.95
N ALA A 360 -24.72 32.55 5.98
CA ALA A 360 -24.32 32.29 7.36
C ALA A 360 -23.85 30.84 7.56
N ALA A 361 -24.51 29.85 6.94
CA ALA A 361 -24.09 28.45 7.00
C ALA A 361 -22.68 28.27 6.41
N LYS A 362 -22.43 28.91 5.25
CA LYS A 362 -21.13 28.91 4.61
C LYS A 362 -20.05 29.52 5.52
N GLU A 363 -20.25 30.72 6.05
CA GLU A 363 -19.25 31.34 6.94
C GLU A 363 -18.99 30.52 8.21
N LEU A 364 -20.06 29.97 8.81
CA LEU A 364 -20.00 29.17 10.04
C LEU A 364 -19.10 27.93 9.90
N TYR A 365 -19.10 27.29 8.73
CA TYR A 365 -18.43 26.01 8.52
C TYR A 365 -17.18 26.06 7.63
N GLU A 366 -17.05 27.08 6.77
CA GLU A 366 -15.89 27.30 5.91
C GLU A 366 -14.68 27.84 6.72
N THR A 367 -14.92 28.71 7.71
CA THR A 367 -13.84 29.35 8.48
C THR A 367 -13.61 28.65 9.82
N ARG A 368 -12.79 27.59 9.82
CA ARG A 368 -12.44 26.85 11.05
C ARG A 368 -11.60 27.70 12.03
N GLY A 369 -12.00 27.75 13.30
CA GLY A 369 -11.18 28.30 14.40
C GLY A 369 -11.52 29.71 14.88
N ARG A 370 -12.58 30.35 14.38
CA ARG A 370 -13.08 31.62 14.95
C ARG A 370 -13.94 31.37 16.20
N THR A 371 -13.75 32.19 17.23
CA THR A 371 -14.66 32.25 18.37
C THR A 371 -15.92 32.99 17.95
N ILE A 372 -16.99 32.25 17.70
CA ILE A 372 -18.30 32.82 17.39
C ILE A 372 -18.97 33.20 18.72
N PRO A 373 -19.59 34.40 18.84
CA PRO A 373 -20.44 34.77 19.97
C PRO A 373 -21.62 33.81 20.17
N HIS A 374 -22.55 34.12 21.08
CA HIS A 374 -23.79 33.35 21.15
C HIS A 374 -24.49 33.34 19.77
N LEU A 375 -24.82 32.15 19.28
CA LEU A 375 -25.12 31.91 17.87
C LEU A 375 -26.35 32.70 17.38
N ASP A 376 -27.33 32.95 18.26
CA ASP A 376 -28.50 33.78 17.99
C ASP A 376 -28.14 35.26 17.75
N THR A 377 -27.23 35.79 18.57
CA THR A 377 -26.68 37.14 18.50
C THR A 377 -25.85 37.29 17.24
N TRP A 378 -25.05 36.28 16.91
CA TRP A 378 -24.23 36.26 15.70
C TRP A 378 -25.07 36.29 14.42
N PHE A 379 -26.13 35.48 14.31
CA PHE A 379 -27.06 35.51 13.19
C PHE A 379 -27.75 36.88 13.03
N LYS A 380 -28.09 37.53 14.14
CA LYS A 380 -28.74 38.84 14.13
C LYS A 380 -27.79 39.96 13.70
N GLU A 381 -26.58 40.01 14.25
CA GLU A 381 -25.62 41.09 14.01
C GLU A 381 -24.98 41.02 12.62
N ASN A 382 -24.66 39.82 12.13
CA ASN A 382 -23.92 39.66 10.87
C ASN A 382 -24.84 39.47 9.65
N TYR A 383 -26.02 38.88 9.86
CA TYR A 383 -26.93 38.51 8.77
C TYR A 383 -28.33 39.12 8.90
N GLY A 384 -28.61 39.88 9.97
CA GLY A 384 -29.92 40.46 10.21
C GLY A 384 -31.03 39.42 10.43
N LEU A 385 -30.66 38.20 10.84
CA LEU A 385 -31.58 37.09 11.04
C LEU A 385 -32.00 36.98 12.50
N ASN A 386 -33.31 37.09 12.76
CA ASN A 386 -33.86 36.82 14.09
C ASN A 386 -34.04 35.29 14.25
N VAL A 387 -33.05 34.63 14.84
CA VAL A 387 -33.05 33.17 15.07
C VAL A 387 -33.43 32.85 16.50
N ALA A 388 -34.32 31.89 16.68
CA ALA A 388 -34.58 31.27 17.98
C ALA A 388 -33.97 29.87 18.00
N LEU A 389 -32.96 29.65 18.84
CA LEU A 389 -32.28 28.35 18.99
C LEU A 389 -33.04 27.40 19.93
N THR A 390 -33.91 27.93 20.78
CA THR A 390 -34.76 27.16 21.69
C THR A 390 -36.19 27.67 21.61
N ASP A 391 -37.16 26.75 21.61
CA ASP A 391 -38.59 27.08 21.66
C ASP A 391 -39.29 26.28 22.78
N GLN A 392 -39.68 26.98 23.86
CA GLN A 392 -40.37 26.38 24.99
C GLN A 392 -41.77 25.86 24.62
N THR A 393 -42.42 26.39 23.60
CA THR A 393 -43.76 25.96 23.17
C THR A 393 -43.69 24.66 22.38
N ILE A 394 -42.75 24.55 21.43
CA ILE A 394 -42.47 23.29 20.70
C ILE A 394 -42.06 22.16 21.66
N SER A 395 -41.37 22.49 22.76
CA SER A 395 -41.01 21.51 23.80
C SER A 395 -42.20 20.97 24.61
N LYS A 396 -43.30 21.73 24.72
CA LYS A 396 -44.47 21.46 25.59
C LYS A 396 -45.66 20.82 24.88
N PHE A 397 -45.72 20.83 23.54
CA PHE A 397 -46.79 20.16 22.80
C PHE A 397 -46.77 18.63 23.04
N LYS A 398 -47.96 18.06 23.31
CA LYS A 398 -48.16 16.64 23.60
C LYS A 398 -47.49 15.78 22.53
N ARG A 399 -46.79 14.73 22.98
CA ARG A 399 -45.74 13.92 22.33
C ARG A 399 -45.83 13.56 20.83
N ASN A 400 -46.93 13.80 20.09
CA ASN A 400 -47.12 13.25 18.74
C ASN A 400 -47.39 14.27 17.61
N GLU A 401 -47.95 15.46 17.85
CA GLU A 401 -48.45 16.32 16.74
C GLU A 401 -47.35 17.13 16.02
N LEU A 402 -46.29 17.50 16.73
CA LEU A 402 -45.16 18.27 16.19
C LEU A 402 -43.81 17.57 16.41
N ALA A 403 -43.83 16.26 16.70
CA ALA A 403 -42.61 15.47 16.90
C ALA A 403 -41.68 15.52 15.68
N TRP A 404 -42.26 15.57 14.48
CA TRP A 404 -41.56 15.71 13.21
C TRP A 404 -40.73 17.00 13.11
N LEU A 405 -41.14 18.07 13.79
CA LEU A 405 -40.44 19.36 13.75
C LEU A 405 -39.25 19.38 14.73
N ARG A 406 -39.31 18.57 15.78
CA ARG A 406 -38.28 18.49 16.82
C ARG A 406 -37.12 17.61 16.41
N LYS A 407 -37.40 16.46 15.78
CA LYS A 407 -36.39 15.50 15.38
C LYS A 407 -36.71 14.92 14.02
N PHE A 408 -35.73 14.94 13.13
CA PHE A 408 -35.86 14.34 11.81
C PHE A 408 -34.55 13.69 11.37
N ASN A 409 -34.64 12.78 10.40
CA ASN A 409 -33.49 12.16 9.76
C ASN A 409 -33.32 12.77 8.37
N PHE A 410 -32.07 12.97 7.95
CA PHE A 410 -31.75 13.43 6.61
C PHE A 410 -30.47 12.77 6.14
N GLU A 411 -30.55 12.00 5.03
CA GLU A 411 -29.48 11.13 4.57
C GLU A 411 -28.96 10.22 5.70
N ASP A 412 -27.65 10.21 5.96
CA ASP A 412 -27.00 9.45 7.04
C ASP A 412 -27.03 10.16 8.40
N SER A 413 -27.51 11.41 8.46
CA SER A 413 -27.59 12.19 9.69
C SER A 413 -28.89 11.86 10.43
N LEU A 414 -28.74 11.13 11.54
CA LEU A 414 -29.86 10.64 12.35
C LEU A 414 -30.20 11.63 13.49
N SER A 415 -31.49 11.85 13.73
CA SER A 415 -32.02 12.57 14.90
C SER A 415 -31.59 14.05 14.99
N LEU A 416 -31.56 14.74 13.85
CA LEU A 416 -31.27 16.17 13.76
C LEU A 416 -32.34 17.00 14.51
N ASP A 417 -31.91 17.99 15.30
CA ASP A 417 -32.80 18.88 16.06
C ASP A 417 -33.32 20.03 15.19
N GLY A 418 -34.62 20.01 14.86
CA GLY A 418 -35.30 21.03 14.05
C GLY A 418 -35.94 22.17 14.86
N THR A 419 -35.66 22.24 16.17
CA THR A 419 -36.12 23.33 17.04
C THR A 419 -35.63 24.71 16.58
N PRO A 420 -34.36 24.88 16.15
CA PRO A 420 -33.87 26.16 15.66
C PRO A 420 -34.70 26.67 14.49
N HIS A 421 -35.05 27.97 14.52
CA HIS A 421 -35.78 28.58 13.42
C HIS A 421 -35.51 30.06 13.23
N VAL A 422 -35.54 30.49 11.97
CA VAL A 422 -35.56 31.91 11.58
C VAL A 422 -36.99 32.42 11.67
N LYS A 423 -37.16 33.59 12.29
CA LYS A 423 -38.43 34.33 12.29
C LYS A 423 -38.48 35.29 11.11
N VAL A 424 -39.47 35.10 10.23
CA VAL A 424 -39.70 35.95 9.06
C VAL A 424 -40.98 36.74 9.29
N ARG A 425 -40.90 38.08 9.26
CA ARG A 425 -41.99 39.00 9.64
C ARG A 425 -42.61 38.66 11.01
N ASP A 426 -41.89 38.89 12.11
CA ASP A 426 -42.43 38.72 13.47
C ASP A 426 -43.39 39.90 13.81
N ALA A 427 -44.37 39.68 14.70
CA ALA A 427 -45.40 40.65 15.11
C ALA A 427 -46.51 41.00 14.09
N VAL A 428 -46.80 40.08 13.16
CA VAL A 428 -47.98 40.12 12.28
C VAL A 428 -48.93 38.95 12.58
N SER A 429 -50.06 38.87 11.86
CA SER A 429 -51.01 37.78 12.04
C SER A 429 -50.35 36.41 11.76
N PRO A 430 -50.79 35.30 12.40
CA PRO A 430 -50.14 33.99 12.22
C PRO A 430 -50.04 33.51 10.76
N ASN A 431 -50.94 33.97 9.90
CA ASN A 431 -50.99 33.63 8.47
C ASN A 431 -49.96 34.43 7.65
N GLU A 432 -49.37 35.47 8.22
CA GLU A 432 -48.34 36.31 7.59
C GLU A 432 -46.96 36.13 8.26
N CYS A 433 -46.94 35.43 9.40
CA CYS A 433 -45.74 35.16 10.20
C CYS A 433 -45.03 33.91 9.68
N GLY A 434 -43.87 34.10 9.04
CA GLY A 434 -43.06 33.01 8.48
C GLY A 434 -42.06 32.41 9.47
N ARG A 435 -41.71 31.14 9.24
CA ARG A 435 -40.76 30.33 10.01
C ARG A 435 -39.96 29.41 9.09
N ILE A 436 -38.64 29.49 9.20
CA ILE A 436 -37.69 28.57 8.55
C ILE A 436 -37.08 27.71 9.65
N HIS A 437 -37.50 26.46 9.79
CA HIS A 437 -36.94 25.52 10.75
C HIS A 437 -35.76 24.77 10.16
N PHE A 438 -34.69 24.67 10.93
CA PHE A 438 -33.46 24.04 10.49
C PHE A 438 -32.74 23.32 11.63
N ALA A 439 -31.80 22.47 11.27
CA ALA A 439 -30.88 21.82 12.18
C ALA A 439 -29.43 22.16 11.85
N LEU A 440 -28.58 22.19 12.87
CA LEU A 440 -27.14 22.25 12.71
C LEU A 440 -26.60 20.82 12.59
N ASP A 441 -26.13 20.42 11.41
CA ASP A 441 -25.51 19.13 11.17
C ASP A 441 -23.99 19.28 11.26
N SER A 442 -23.48 19.20 12.49
CA SER A 442 -22.04 19.31 12.76
C SER A 442 -21.22 18.16 12.18
N SER A 443 -21.85 17.00 11.89
CA SER A 443 -21.13 15.83 11.35
C SER A 443 -20.73 16.03 9.89
N LYS A 444 -21.60 16.71 9.13
CA LYS A 444 -21.37 17.06 7.73
C LYS A 444 -21.03 18.55 7.54
N ASN A 445 -20.84 19.31 8.62
CA ASN A 445 -20.55 20.75 8.64
C ASN A 445 -21.54 21.56 7.78
N ARG A 446 -22.85 21.39 7.99
CA ARG A 446 -23.88 22.08 7.21
C ARG A 446 -25.13 22.43 8.02
N ILE A 447 -25.99 23.27 7.47
CA ILE A 447 -27.34 23.54 7.99
C ILE A 447 -28.36 22.75 7.16
N VAL A 448 -29.32 22.08 7.81
CA VAL A 448 -30.36 21.31 7.12
C VAL A 448 -31.72 21.94 7.38
N VAL A 449 -32.36 22.49 6.35
CA VAL A 449 -33.68 23.12 6.41
C VAL A 449 -34.79 22.07 6.30
N HIS A 450 -35.60 21.97 7.35
CA HIS A 450 -36.66 20.96 7.46
C HIS A 450 -38.06 21.47 7.13
N HIS A 451 -38.32 22.76 7.36
CA HIS A 451 -39.62 23.37 7.10
C HIS A 451 -39.46 24.83 6.73
N VAL A 452 -40.11 25.25 5.64
CA VAL A 452 -40.22 26.64 5.22
C VAL A 452 -41.71 26.94 5.09
N GLY A 453 -42.21 27.88 5.90
CA GLY A 453 -43.60 28.33 5.75
C GLY A 453 -44.17 29.18 6.86
N VAL A 454 -45.49 29.32 6.89
CA VAL A 454 -46.20 30.05 7.96
C VAL A 454 -46.04 29.35 9.31
N LYS A 455 -46.16 30.10 10.40
CA LYS A 455 -46.08 29.58 11.77
C LYS A 455 -47.13 28.48 11.98
N VAL A 456 -46.67 27.27 12.27
CA VAL A 456 -47.49 26.04 12.27
C VAL A 456 -48.34 25.85 13.53
N TYR A 457 -48.22 26.73 14.54
CA TYR A 457 -48.94 26.62 15.82
C TYR A 457 -49.47 27.99 16.29
N LYS A 458 -50.72 28.01 16.76
CA LYS A 458 -51.34 29.14 17.48
C LYS A 458 -51.04 28.99 18.98
N HIS A 459 -50.86 30.12 19.68
CA HIS A 459 -50.68 30.11 21.14
C HIS A 459 -51.95 29.68 21.86
#